data_AF-A0A7S0K5P1-F1
#
_entry.id   AF-A0A7S0K5P1-F1
#
_cell.length_a   1.000
_cell.length_b   1.000
_cell.length_c   1.000
_cell.angle_alpha   90.00
_cell.angle_beta   90.00
_cell.angle_gamma   90.00
#
_symmetry.space_group_name_H-M   'P 1'
#
loop_
_entity.id
_entity.type
_entity.pdbx_description
1 polymer ?
#
loop_
_entity_poly.entity_id
_entity_poly.type
_entity_poly.pdbx_seq_one_letter_code
_entity_poly.pdbx_strand_id
1 'polypeptide(L)'
;MTRSNPVTSVFPFCLRHFSTARQVRVRDARLACTYAVLAALVLVYVVIFQLILEHRYAQFEVPVGYTNTWAGLSSPWPGGNTQAPAPEDMPVFCNNPQFDWGVNHTEAQRKLSGGLVAHNVGCRGFNPATDVEISGSSFTAVTSVGTFELDANDSVVASSRVFTANPEAAIPNLIHLYSVSFEGRGRQNVPTVIVNREGKVLREFADQAILTGISIGDWLEMAGVSLNSVNPQEEIGPPHPTFRLTGAVLMVRMVYTNLRRWELPYYRPLCTVTVEALPVAWGFMGSEVQPVVAADGTVKRASVQRTGVRLQFIQSGSIGRLDIFQIVLRLIEASVLFSIAAFATDFVAELPCCLGRRFARATTDDIATEDLASPGCFCRACPGRWADADQTGSRATASAGCCGLCECGVPRAADGLPLDAKRAHARSQGAESPGVASGAAAAPDSAPLLAAPPAGAVVCCAFGPDPDPSASGFLALCRMRRRRSTSR
;
A
#
# COMPACT_ATOMS: atom_id res chain seq x y z
N MET A 1 13.01 74.86 -28.69
CA MET A 1 12.34 73.54 -28.80
C MET A 1 12.89 72.67 -27.67
N THR A 2 12.19 72.46 -26.56
CA THR A 2 11.04 71.52 -26.36
C THR A 2 11.44 70.07 -26.66
N ARG A 3 11.35 69.08 -25.76
CA ARG A 3 10.60 68.98 -24.49
C ARG A 3 11.43 68.30 -23.39
N SER A 4 11.31 68.77 -22.14
CA SER A 4 11.51 67.94 -20.94
C SER A 4 10.13 67.45 -20.48
N ASN A 5 9.96 66.13 -20.32
CA ASN A 5 8.74 65.57 -19.73
C ASN A 5 8.92 65.47 -18.20
N PRO A 6 8.10 66.15 -17.39
CA PRO A 6 8.02 65.82 -15.97
C PRO A 6 7.21 64.52 -15.80
N VAL A 7 7.89 63.44 -15.44
CA VAL A 7 7.21 62.24 -14.92
C VAL A 7 6.79 62.54 -13.49
N THR A 8 5.61 63.13 -13.31
CA THR A 8 4.99 63.34 -12.00
C THR A 8 4.53 62.01 -11.44
N SER A 9 5.30 61.47 -10.50
CA SER A 9 5.01 60.23 -9.76
C SER A 9 3.88 60.42 -8.74
N VAL A 10 2.64 60.52 -9.23
CA VAL A 10 1.43 60.58 -8.40
C VAL A 10 1.04 59.17 -7.90
N PHE A 11 1.84 58.62 -6.98
CA PHE A 11 1.46 57.50 -6.12
C PHE A 11 2.06 57.62 -4.71
N PRO A 12 1.54 58.53 -3.87
CA PRO A 12 1.50 58.27 -2.43
C PRO A 12 0.18 58.71 -1.79
N PHE A 13 -0.54 57.78 -1.14
CA PHE A 13 -1.09 57.91 0.24
C PHE A 13 -2.14 56.83 0.61
N CYS A 14 -2.78 56.15 -0.35
CA CYS A 14 -3.80 55.14 -0.03
C CYS A 14 -3.26 53.81 0.56
N LEU A 15 -1.94 53.64 0.69
CA LEU A 15 -1.29 52.35 1.01
C LEU A 15 -1.14 52.05 2.52
N ARG A 16 -1.90 52.70 3.41
CA ARG A 16 -1.88 52.43 4.87
C ARG A 16 -3.26 52.45 5.53
N HIS A 17 -4.30 52.01 4.83
CA HIS A 17 -5.60 51.76 5.46
C HIS A 17 -5.63 50.35 6.06
N PHE A 18 -5.53 50.25 7.39
CA PHE A 18 -5.70 49.00 8.12
C PHE A 18 -7.15 48.88 8.60
N SER A 19 -7.94 48.08 7.89
CA SER A 19 -9.33 47.77 8.29
C SER A 19 -9.33 46.58 9.23
N THR A 20 -10.03 46.70 10.36
CA THR A 20 -10.31 45.60 11.30
C THR A 20 -11.81 45.40 11.42
N ALA A 21 -12.25 44.15 11.50
CA ALA A 21 -13.63 43.84 11.80
C ALA A 21 -13.97 44.29 13.23
N ARG A 22 -15.11 44.97 13.39
CA ARG A 22 -15.70 45.28 14.70
C ARG A 22 -16.07 43.97 15.40
N GLN A 23 -15.55 43.74 16.60
CA GLN A 23 -15.81 42.51 17.37
C GLN A 23 -16.87 42.74 18.45
N VAL A 24 -17.84 41.84 18.54
CA VAL A 24 -18.83 41.80 19.62
C VAL A 24 -18.35 40.81 20.69
N ARG A 25 -18.35 41.23 21.96
CA ARG A 25 -17.96 40.36 23.09
C ARG A 25 -19.21 39.87 23.82
N VAL A 26 -19.52 38.59 23.68
CA VAL A 26 -20.64 37.94 24.39
C VAL A 26 -20.13 37.26 25.66
N ARG A 27 -20.74 37.56 26.81
CA ARG A 27 -20.39 36.95 28.11
C ARG A 27 -21.44 35.91 28.51
N ASP A 28 -21.46 34.78 27.80
CA ASP A 28 -22.25 33.60 28.17
C ASP A 28 -21.34 32.39 28.41
N ALA A 29 -21.45 31.79 29.60
CA ALA A 29 -20.66 30.63 30.00
C ALA A 29 -20.96 29.36 29.17
N ARG A 30 -22.19 29.22 28.62
CA ARG A 30 -22.57 28.10 27.76
C ARG A 30 -21.86 28.17 26.42
N LEU A 31 -21.89 29.33 25.77
CA LEU A 31 -21.18 29.54 24.49
C LEU A 31 -19.66 29.43 24.66
N ALA A 32 -19.12 30.00 25.75
CA ALA A 32 -17.70 29.83 26.09
C ALA A 32 -17.33 28.35 26.31
N CYS A 33 -18.19 27.56 26.96
CA CYS A 33 -17.99 26.12 27.12
C CYS A 33 -18.06 25.37 25.78
N THR A 34 -19.08 25.63 24.94
CA THR A 34 -19.19 25.02 23.61
C THR A 34 -17.96 25.31 22.75
N TYR A 35 -17.50 26.57 22.74
CA TYR A 35 -16.29 26.95 21.98
C TYR A 35 -15.05 26.27 22.54
N ALA A 36 -14.87 26.24 23.86
CA ALA A 36 -13.75 25.55 24.50
C ALA A 36 -13.73 24.04 24.20
N VAL A 37 -14.89 23.39 24.17
CA VAL A 37 -15.01 21.97 23.80
C VAL A 37 -14.65 21.74 22.33
N LEU A 38 -15.19 22.55 21.40
CA LEU A 38 -14.85 22.44 19.97
C LEU A 38 -13.37 22.74 19.72
N ALA A 39 -12.81 23.76 20.36
CA ALA A 39 -11.39 24.09 20.30
C ALA A 39 -10.51 22.97 20.88
N ALA A 40 -10.91 22.34 21.99
CA ALA A 40 -10.20 21.19 22.53
C ALA A 40 -10.24 19.98 21.58
N LEU A 41 -11.38 19.73 20.91
CA LEU A 41 -11.48 18.69 19.88
C LEU A 41 -10.59 18.98 18.66
N VAL A 42 -10.52 20.24 18.19
CA VAL A 42 -9.58 20.65 17.14
C VAL A 42 -8.13 20.43 17.57
N LEU A 43 -7.76 20.78 18.81
CA LEU A 43 -6.42 20.57 19.33
C LEU A 43 -6.08 19.07 19.44
N VAL A 44 -6.99 18.25 19.97
CA VAL A 44 -6.83 16.78 20.02
C VAL A 44 -6.66 16.20 18.61
N TYR A 45 -7.47 16.63 17.64
CA TYR A 45 -7.38 16.18 16.27
C TYR A 45 -6.06 16.58 15.60
N VAL A 46 -5.62 17.84 15.70
CA VAL A 46 -4.37 18.27 15.06
C VAL A 46 -3.14 17.73 15.79
N VAL A 47 -3.09 17.79 17.12
CA VAL A 47 -1.89 17.41 17.87
C VAL A 47 -1.77 15.90 18.01
N ILE A 48 -2.83 15.21 18.44
CA ILE A 48 -2.76 13.77 18.68
C ILE A 48 -2.92 13.01 17.36
N PHE A 49 -4.00 13.27 16.60
CA PHE A 49 -4.26 12.48 15.39
C PHE A 49 -3.34 12.87 14.21
N GLN A 50 -3.33 14.14 13.77
CA GLN A 50 -2.51 14.55 12.62
C GLN A 50 -1.00 14.51 12.92
N LEU A 51 -0.53 15.19 13.97
CA LEU A 51 0.91 15.25 14.25
C LEU A 51 1.45 13.91 14.80
N ILE A 52 0.88 13.34 15.87
CA ILE A 52 1.47 12.15 16.50
C ILE A 52 1.11 10.85 15.75
N LEU A 53 -0.16 10.58 15.43
CA LEU A 53 -0.57 9.30 14.83
C LEU A 53 -0.26 9.23 13.32
N GLU A 54 -0.60 10.27 12.55
CA GLU A 54 -0.29 10.34 11.11
C GLU A 54 1.13 10.85 10.80
N HIS A 55 1.94 11.18 11.82
CA HIS A 55 3.33 11.61 11.69
C HIS A 55 3.50 12.86 10.78
N ARG A 56 2.49 13.73 10.68
CA ARG A 56 2.44 14.87 9.75
C ARG A 56 3.45 15.98 10.05
N TYR A 57 4.29 15.85 11.08
CA TYR A 57 5.47 16.68 11.31
C TYR A 57 6.66 16.29 10.40
N ALA A 58 6.59 15.13 9.74
CA ALA A 58 7.65 14.61 8.89
C ALA A 58 7.35 14.82 7.41
N GLN A 59 8.37 15.23 6.65
CA GLN A 59 8.39 15.09 5.20
C GLN A 59 8.76 13.65 4.86
N PHE A 60 7.87 12.95 4.15
CA PHE A 60 8.10 11.59 3.67
C PHE A 60 8.58 11.58 2.22
N GLU A 61 9.48 10.66 1.91
CA GLU A 61 9.89 10.33 0.54
C GLU A 61 9.82 8.81 0.33
N VAL A 62 9.42 8.39 -0.87
CA VAL A 62 9.45 6.98 -1.27
C VAL A 62 10.91 6.63 -1.64
N PRO A 63 11.56 5.69 -0.93
CA PRO A 63 12.96 5.39 -1.17
C PRO A 63 13.16 4.69 -2.52
N VAL A 64 14.16 5.15 -3.27
CA VAL A 64 14.65 4.42 -4.45
C VAL A 64 15.57 3.30 -3.97
N GLY A 65 15.08 2.07 -4.05
CA GLY A 65 15.82 0.87 -3.68
C GLY A 65 16.78 0.39 -4.77
N TYR A 66 17.88 -0.21 -4.35
CA TYR A 66 18.73 -1.07 -5.18
C TYR A 66 19.05 -2.36 -4.43
N THR A 67 19.17 -3.47 -5.15
CA THR A 67 19.69 -4.74 -4.63
C THR A 67 20.89 -5.18 -5.45
N ASN A 68 21.90 -5.72 -4.79
CA ASN A 68 23.01 -6.44 -5.42
C ASN A 68 23.06 -7.84 -4.80
N THR A 69 22.96 -8.87 -5.63
CA THR A 69 22.93 -10.27 -5.17
C THR A 69 24.09 -11.07 -5.77
N TRP A 70 24.60 -12.03 -5.00
CA TRP A 70 25.58 -12.99 -5.49
C TRP A 70 25.42 -14.33 -4.76
N ALA A 71 25.61 -15.43 -5.48
CA ALA A 71 25.75 -16.74 -4.84
C ALA A 71 27.14 -16.87 -4.19
N GLY A 72 27.20 -17.53 -3.04
CA GLY A 72 28.46 -18.09 -2.57
C GLY A 72 28.89 -19.25 -3.47
N LEU A 73 30.19 -19.35 -3.80
CA LEU A 73 30.75 -20.49 -4.54
C LEU A 73 30.85 -21.77 -3.69
N SER A 74 30.45 -21.72 -2.42
CA SER A 74 30.29 -22.91 -1.58
C SER A 74 29.26 -23.85 -2.21
N SER A 75 29.71 -24.99 -2.72
CA SER A 75 28.81 -26.05 -3.18
C SER A 75 27.80 -26.37 -2.07
N PRO A 76 26.50 -26.55 -2.39
CA PRO A 76 25.50 -26.98 -1.42
C PRO A 76 25.76 -28.38 -0.84
N TRP A 77 26.76 -29.11 -1.36
CA TRP A 77 27.15 -30.43 -0.89
C TRP A 77 28.24 -30.36 0.19
N PRO A 78 28.12 -31.13 1.29
CA PRO A 78 29.18 -31.27 2.29
C PRO A 78 30.50 -31.66 1.62
N GLY A 79 31.54 -30.83 1.79
CA GLY A 79 32.86 -31.04 1.20
C GLY A 79 33.18 -30.23 -0.06
N GLY A 80 32.27 -29.39 -0.55
CA GLY A 80 32.59 -28.41 -1.61
C GLY A 80 32.66 -28.98 -3.04
N ASN A 81 32.48 -30.29 -3.21
CA ASN A 81 32.52 -30.94 -4.51
C ASN A 81 31.32 -30.55 -5.39
N THR A 82 31.57 -30.39 -6.70
CA THR A 82 30.57 -30.16 -7.76
C THR A 82 30.10 -31.45 -8.43
N GLN A 83 30.61 -32.61 -7.97
CA GLN A 83 30.21 -33.92 -8.44
C GLN A 83 28.75 -34.20 -8.04
N ALA A 84 28.05 -34.98 -8.86
CA ALA A 84 26.73 -35.49 -8.49
C ALA A 84 26.84 -36.37 -7.21
N PRO A 85 25.83 -36.38 -6.34
CA PRO A 85 25.80 -37.27 -5.18
C PRO A 85 25.96 -38.74 -5.61
N ALA A 86 26.49 -39.56 -4.72
CA ALA A 86 26.52 -41.02 -4.92
C ALA A 86 25.08 -41.56 -5.12
N PRO A 87 24.89 -42.71 -5.78
CA PRO A 87 23.55 -43.25 -6.01
C PRO A 87 22.72 -43.45 -4.73
N GLU A 88 23.36 -43.81 -3.61
CA GLU A 88 22.75 -43.87 -2.28
C GLU A 88 22.33 -42.51 -1.69
N ASP A 89 22.99 -41.42 -2.10
CA ASP A 89 22.73 -40.04 -1.65
C ASP A 89 21.86 -39.25 -2.64
N MET A 90 21.38 -39.86 -3.72
CA MET A 90 20.53 -39.17 -4.70
C MET A 90 19.19 -38.75 -4.06
N PRO A 91 18.75 -37.49 -4.26
CA PRO A 91 17.44 -37.04 -3.81
C PRO A 91 16.29 -37.90 -4.33
N VAL A 92 15.23 -38.08 -3.53
CA VAL A 92 14.08 -38.96 -3.80
C VAL A 92 13.32 -38.64 -5.11
N PHE A 93 13.52 -37.45 -5.68
CA PHE A 93 12.93 -37.03 -6.96
C PHE A 93 13.75 -37.44 -8.20
N CYS A 94 14.97 -37.95 -8.03
CA CYS A 94 15.86 -38.36 -9.11
C CYS A 94 15.50 -39.77 -9.60
N ASN A 95 15.31 -39.95 -10.91
CA ASN A 95 14.92 -41.22 -11.53
C ASN A 95 13.67 -41.86 -10.88
N ASN A 96 12.70 -41.02 -10.50
CA ASN A 96 11.48 -41.44 -9.82
C ASN A 96 10.24 -41.11 -10.67
N PRO A 97 9.50 -42.14 -11.17
CA PRO A 97 8.30 -41.94 -12.00
C PRO A 97 7.18 -41.12 -11.35
N GLN A 98 7.18 -40.89 -10.03
CA GLN A 98 6.24 -39.99 -9.37
C GLN A 98 6.42 -38.51 -9.75
N PHE A 99 7.58 -38.15 -10.30
CA PHE A 99 7.89 -36.80 -10.79
C PHE A 99 7.78 -36.70 -12.32
N ASP A 100 7.29 -37.75 -12.98
CA ASP A 100 7.03 -37.75 -14.41
C ASP A 100 5.82 -36.86 -14.74
N TRP A 101 5.95 -36.11 -15.83
CA TRP A 101 4.92 -35.19 -16.28
C TRP A 101 4.79 -35.20 -17.80
N GLY A 102 3.55 -35.29 -18.27
CA GLY A 102 3.22 -35.19 -19.69
C GLY A 102 3.53 -36.42 -20.56
N VAL A 103 3.83 -37.57 -19.96
CA VAL A 103 4.15 -38.84 -20.66
C VAL A 103 3.08 -39.22 -21.70
N ASN A 104 1.80 -38.97 -21.39
CA ASN A 104 0.65 -39.31 -22.24
C ASN A 104 0.05 -38.11 -23.00
N HIS A 105 0.73 -36.95 -23.05
CA HIS A 105 0.19 -35.79 -23.77
C HIS A 105 0.19 -36.03 -25.29
N THR A 106 -0.95 -35.68 -25.91
CA THR A 106 -1.08 -35.60 -27.37
C THR A 106 -0.08 -34.57 -27.93
N GLU A 107 0.25 -34.67 -29.21
CA GLU A 107 1.20 -33.75 -29.84
C GLU A 107 0.77 -32.27 -29.70
N ALA A 108 -0.54 -32.00 -29.75
CA ALA A 108 -1.10 -30.68 -29.47
C ALA A 108 -0.86 -30.21 -28.03
N GLN A 109 -1.01 -31.10 -27.04
CA GLN A 109 -0.72 -30.78 -25.64
C GLN A 109 0.78 -30.58 -25.38
N ARG A 110 1.67 -31.31 -26.06
CA ARG A 110 3.13 -31.08 -25.98
C ARG A 110 3.55 -29.72 -26.56
N LYS A 111 2.85 -29.27 -27.60
CA LYS A 111 3.04 -27.93 -28.19
C LYS A 111 2.54 -26.84 -27.24
N LEU A 112 1.39 -27.05 -26.59
CA LEU A 112 0.85 -26.13 -25.58
C LEU A 112 1.69 -26.10 -24.28
N SER A 113 2.27 -27.23 -23.85
CA SER A 113 3.13 -27.29 -22.66
C SER A 113 4.53 -26.72 -22.86
N GLY A 114 4.84 -26.13 -24.02
CA GLY A 114 6.13 -25.52 -24.32
C GLY A 114 7.32 -26.50 -24.32
N GLY A 115 7.05 -27.80 -24.50
CA GLY A 115 8.05 -28.85 -24.34
C GLY A 115 8.37 -29.21 -22.88
N LEU A 116 7.59 -28.74 -21.91
CA LEU A 116 7.56 -29.38 -20.59
C LEU A 116 7.08 -30.84 -20.76
N VAL A 117 8.02 -31.77 -20.73
CA VAL A 117 7.79 -33.21 -20.60
C VAL A 117 8.92 -33.77 -19.73
N ALA A 118 8.57 -34.60 -18.77
CA ALA A 118 9.48 -35.28 -17.85
C ALA A 118 9.11 -36.76 -17.83
N HIS A 119 10.07 -37.63 -18.12
CA HIS A 119 9.91 -39.08 -17.99
C HIS A 119 11.21 -39.67 -17.44
N ASN A 120 11.13 -40.32 -16.29
CA ASN A 120 12.23 -40.85 -15.50
C ASN A 120 13.42 -39.89 -15.40
N VAL A 121 13.16 -38.63 -15.00
CA VAL A 121 14.15 -37.55 -15.03
C VAL A 121 15.25 -37.78 -13.98
N GLY A 122 16.47 -37.99 -14.46
CA GLY A 122 17.66 -38.08 -13.62
C GLY A 122 18.11 -36.72 -13.07
N CYS A 123 19.10 -36.77 -12.16
CA CYS A 123 19.67 -35.58 -11.55
C CYS A 123 21.12 -35.35 -11.96
N ARG A 124 21.51 -34.08 -12.02
CA ARG A 124 22.92 -33.64 -12.11
C ARG A 124 23.31 -32.83 -10.88
N GLY A 125 24.61 -32.81 -10.56
CA GLY A 125 25.14 -31.97 -9.49
C GLY A 125 24.82 -30.48 -9.71
N PHE A 126 24.59 -29.75 -8.62
CA PHE A 126 24.42 -28.30 -8.64
C PHE A 126 25.78 -27.62 -8.88
N ASN A 127 25.85 -26.81 -9.92
CA ASN A 127 27.01 -25.97 -10.24
C ASN A 127 26.60 -24.49 -10.16
N PRO A 128 27.06 -23.73 -9.15
CA PRO A 128 26.71 -22.33 -8.98
C PRO A 128 26.98 -21.46 -10.23
N ALA A 129 27.95 -21.82 -11.08
CA ALA A 129 28.30 -21.06 -12.27
C ALA A 129 27.33 -21.22 -13.45
N THR A 130 26.51 -22.28 -13.48
CA THR A 130 25.53 -22.55 -14.54
C THR A 130 24.09 -22.58 -14.02
N ASP A 131 23.92 -22.76 -12.71
CA ASP A 131 22.65 -23.06 -12.05
C ASP A 131 22.16 -21.91 -11.17
N VAL A 132 22.89 -20.79 -11.18
CA VAL A 132 22.45 -19.50 -10.62
C VAL A 132 22.48 -18.46 -11.73
N GLU A 133 21.35 -17.79 -11.94
CA GLU A 133 21.29 -16.56 -12.74
C GLU A 133 21.02 -15.36 -11.82
N ILE A 134 21.79 -14.29 -12.02
CA ILE A 134 21.63 -13.02 -11.31
C ILE A 134 21.28 -11.95 -12.34
N SER A 135 20.12 -11.32 -12.19
CA SER A 135 19.60 -10.32 -13.12
C SER A 135 19.00 -9.15 -12.33
N GLY A 136 19.84 -8.14 -12.08
CA GLY A 136 19.48 -6.90 -11.38
C GLY A 136 18.85 -7.14 -10.00
N SER A 137 17.54 -6.94 -9.91
CA SER A 137 16.71 -7.19 -8.73
C SER A 137 16.09 -8.60 -8.69
N SER A 138 16.73 -9.58 -9.32
CA SER A 138 16.33 -10.98 -9.21
C SER A 138 17.51 -11.95 -9.15
N PHE A 139 17.30 -13.03 -8.40
CA PHE A 139 18.22 -14.16 -8.23
C PHE A 139 17.44 -15.44 -8.56
N THR A 140 17.97 -16.29 -9.43
CA THR A 140 17.29 -17.52 -9.85
C THR A 140 18.16 -18.74 -9.62
N ALA A 141 17.70 -19.71 -8.82
CA ALA A 141 18.35 -21.01 -8.64
C ALA A 141 17.66 -22.06 -9.53
N VAL A 142 18.38 -22.62 -10.50
CA VAL A 142 17.86 -23.55 -11.52
C VAL A 142 17.49 -24.88 -10.88
N THR A 143 16.23 -25.30 -11.02
CA THR A 143 15.68 -26.56 -10.51
C THR A 143 15.62 -27.65 -11.57
N SER A 144 15.40 -27.30 -12.83
CA SER A 144 15.46 -28.23 -13.95
C SER A 144 16.02 -27.59 -15.22
N VAL A 145 16.68 -28.42 -16.03
CA VAL A 145 17.17 -28.04 -17.36
C VAL A 145 16.65 -29.03 -18.39
N GLY A 146 15.98 -28.52 -19.42
CA GLY A 146 15.63 -29.26 -20.62
C GLY A 146 16.59 -28.88 -21.75
N THR A 147 17.10 -29.87 -22.47
CA THR A 147 17.95 -29.68 -23.65
C THR A 147 17.27 -30.32 -24.85
N PHE A 148 17.00 -29.52 -25.87
CA PHE A 148 16.36 -29.94 -27.11
C PHE A 148 17.36 -29.85 -28.25
N GLU A 149 17.85 -30.99 -28.76
CA GLU A 149 18.71 -31.02 -29.96
C GLU A 149 17.87 -30.65 -31.18
N LEU A 150 18.37 -29.70 -31.97
CA LEU A 150 17.74 -29.22 -33.19
C LEU A 150 18.49 -29.73 -34.44
N ASP A 151 17.74 -30.10 -35.47
CA ASP A 151 18.30 -30.36 -36.81
C ASP A 151 18.56 -29.05 -37.59
N ALA A 152 18.96 -29.20 -38.86
CA ALA A 152 19.22 -28.07 -39.76
C ALA A 152 17.95 -27.26 -40.16
N ASN A 153 16.75 -27.78 -39.85
CA ASN A 153 15.45 -27.13 -40.07
C ASN A 153 14.86 -26.58 -38.74
N ASP A 154 15.69 -26.49 -37.69
CA ASP A 154 15.31 -26.14 -36.32
C ASP A 154 14.19 -27.05 -35.73
N SER A 155 14.10 -28.30 -36.20
CA SER A 155 13.17 -29.32 -35.70
C SER A 155 13.79 -30.13 -34.54
N VAL A 156 12.98 -30.47 -33.53
CA VAL A 156 13.47 -31.18 -32.33
C VAL A 156 13.71 -32.66 -32.63
N VAL A 157 14.97 -33.06 -32.67
CA VAL A 157 15.41 -34.45 -32.94
C VAL A 157 15.44 -35.28 -31.66
N ALA A 158 15.93 -34.69 -30.57
CA ALA A 158 16.03 -35.33 -29.27
C ALA A 158 15.75 -34.31 -28.16
N SER A 159 15.15 -34.77 -27.07
CA SER A 159 14.93 -33.98 -25.87
C SER A 159 15.41 -34.75 -24.65
N SER A 160 16.29 -34.15 -23.86
CA SER A 160 16.65 -34.63 -22.53
C SER A 160 16.21 -33.61 -21.48
N ARG A 161 15.94 -34.09 -20.26
CA ARG A 161 15.66 -33.24 -19.12
C ARG A 161 16.36 -33.81 -17.90
N VAL A 162 16.90 -32.93 -17.07
CA VAL A 162 17.60 -33.26 -15.83
C VAL A 162 17.18 -32.30 -14.73
N PHE A 163 16.96 -32.82 -13.53
CA PHE A 163 16.82 -31.99 -12.34
C PHE A 163 18.20 -31.58 -11.82
N THR A 164 18.30 -30.38 -11.26
CA THR A 164 19.46 -30.00 -10.45
C THR A 164 19.32 -30.66 -9.08
N ALA A 165 20.38 -31.26 -8.57
CA ALA A 165 20.38 -31.91 -7.26
C ALA A 165 20.59 -30.86 -6.16
N ASN A 166 19.60 -30.70 -5.27
CA ASN A 166 19.61 -29.78 -4.11
C ASN A 166 19.74 -28.26 -4.45
N PRO A 167 18.95 -27.69 -5.39
CA PRO A 167 18.88 -26.24 -5.59
C PRO A 167 18.37 -25.47 -4.37
N GLU A 168 17.65 -26.12 -3.45
CA GLU A 168 17.16 -25.56 -2.19
C GLU A 168 18.31 -25.07 -1.30
N ALA A 169 19.45 -25.76 -1.29
CA ALA A 169 20.61 -25.36 -0.49
C ALA A 169 21.46 -24.23 -1.12
N ALA A 170 21.07 -23.67 -2.26
CA ALA A 170 21.71 -22.47 -2.79
C ALA A 170 21.51 -21.27 -1.83
N ILE A 171 22.59 -20.54 -1.52
CA ILE A 171 22.56 -19.40 -0.59
C ILE A 171 22.77 -18.10 -1.37
N PRO A 172 21.70 -17.35 -1.70
CA PRO A 172 21.82 -15.97 -2.16
C PRO A 172 22.35 -15.09 -1.02
N ASN A 173 23.43 -14.36 -1.29
CA ASN A 173 23.86 -13.24 -0.47
C ASN A 173 23.28 -11.95 -1.07
N LEU A 174 22.70 -11.10 -0.24
CA LEU A 174 22.01 -9.88 -0.64
C LEU A 174 22.58 -8.66 0.07
N ILE A 175 23.14 -7.74 -0.71
CA ILE A 175 23.28 -6.33 -0.34
C ILE A 175 22.03 -5.60 -0.81
N HIS A 176 21.48 -4.78 0.07
CA HIS A 176 20.37 -3.90 -0.26
C HIS A 176 20.73 -2.46 0.13
N LEU A 177 20.33 -1.53 -0.71
CA LEU A 177 20.60 -0.10 -0.60
C LEU A 177 19.26 0.62 -0.77
N TYR A 178 19.05 1.71 -0.05
CA TYR A 178 18.01 2.67 -0.43
C TYR A 178 18.60 4.08 -0.53
N SER A 179 17.99 4.92 -1.36
CA SER A 179 18.34 6.33 -1.50
C SER A 179 17.10 7.21 -1.41
N VAL A 180 17.25 8.37 -0.77
CA VAL A 180 16.26 9.46 -0.70
C VAL A 180 16.99 10.80 -0.87
N SER A 181 16.31 11.78 -1.45
CA SER A 181 16.88 13.08 -1.84
C SER A 181 17.58 13.82 -0.69
N PHE A 182 17.10 13.62 0.54
CA PHE A 182 17.58 14.34 1.71
C PHE A 182 18.71 13.66 2.51
N GLU A 183 19.06 12.40 2.23
CA GLU A 183 20.22 11.75 2.90
C GLU A 183 21.54 11.94 2.12
N GLY A 184 21.49 12.40 0.85
CA GLY A 184 22.64 12.79 0.03
C GLY A 184 23.55 11.64 -0.44
N ARG A 185 23.61 10.54 0.33
CA ARG A 185 24.13 9.23 -0.07
C ARG A 185 23.10 8.18 0.36
N GLY A 186 22.90 7.16 -0.47
CA GLY A 186 22.05 6.03 -0.09
C GLY A 186 22.64 5.26 1.10
N ARG A 187 21.78 4.68 1.94
CA ARG A 187 22.19 3.81 3.04
C ARG A 187 22.15 2.35 2.61
N GLN A 188 23.27 1.67 2.81
CA GLN A 188 23.44 0.25 2.52
C GLN A 188 23.14 -0.57 3.77
N ASN A 189 22.61 -1.79 3.60
CA ASN A 189 22.49 -2.83 4.63
C ASN A 189 21.89 -2.31 5.95
N VAL A 190 20.80 -1.56 5.88
CA VAL A 190 20.14 -1.05 7.10
C VAL A 190 19.54 -2.21 7.91
N PRO A 191 19.35 -2.05 9.25
CA PRO A 191 18.79 -3.08 10.11
C PRO A 191 17.57 -3.75 9.48
N THR A 192 17.63 -5.08 9.32
CA THR A 192 16.65 -5.81 8.53
C THR A 192 16.02 -6.93 9.34
N VAL A 193 14.70 -7.03 9.27
CA VAL A 193 13.90 -8.00 10.01
C VAL A 193 13.07 -8.79 9.01
N ILE A 194 13.26 -10.10 8.96
CA ILE A 194 12.45 -11.00 8.14
C ILE A 194 11.27 -11.44 8.98
N VAL A 195 10.06 -11.22 8.48
CA VAL A 195 8.81 -11.61 9.16
C VAL A 195 8.03 -12.61 8.32
N ASN A 196 7.36 -13.54 8.99
CA ASN A 196 6.41 -14.44 8.33
C ASN A 196 5.10 -13.71 7.98
N ARG A 197 4.16 -14.40 7.34
CA ARG A 197 2.82 -13.88 6.98
C ARG A 197 1.99 -13.42 8.19
N GLU A 198 2.31 -13.87 9.40
CA GLU A 198 1.66 -13.51 10.66
C GLU A 198 2.32 -12.29 11.33
N GLY A 199 3.39 -11.74 10.75
CA GLY A 199 4.19 -10.66 11.34
C GLY A 199 5.18 -11.10 12.42
N LYS A 200 5.32 -12.41 12.67
CA LYS A 200 6.32 -12.97 13.60
C LYS A 200 7.71 -12.84 12.98
N VAL A 201 8.64 -12.28 13.75
CA VAL A 201 10.06 -12.20 13.39
C VAL A 201 10.66 -13.60 13.31
N LEU A 202 11.29 -13.89 12.17
CA LEU A 202 12.00 -15.15 11.90
C LEU A 202 13.52 -14.99 12.06
N ARG A 203 14.08 -13.90 11.51
CA ARG A 203 15.51 -13.56 11.60
C ARG A 203 15.70 -12.05 11.63
N GLU A 204 16.71 -11.60 12.35
CA GLU A 204 17.12 -10.20 12.44
C GLU A 204 18.57 -10.05 11.97
N PHE A 205 18.84 -8.95 11.26
CA PHE A 205 20.15 -8.57 10.74
C PHE A 205 20.49 -7.17 11.27
N ALA A 206 21.67 -7.03 11.86
CA ALA A 206 22.15 -5.78 12.43
C ALA A 206 22.44 -4.72 11.34
N ASP A 207 22.67 -3.47 11.76
CA ASP A 207 23.13 -2.41 10.84
C ASP A 207 24.43 -2.82 10.14
N GLN A 208 24.52 -2.50 8.86
CA GLN A 208 25.57 -2.87 7.91
C GLN A 208 25.72 -4.37 7.60
N ALA A 209 24.94 -5.26 8.22
CA ALA A 209 24.99 -6.69 7.95
C ALA A 209 24.47 -7.03 6.54
N ILE A 210 25.24 -7.84 5.80
CA ILE A 210 24.77 -8.44 4.55
C ILE A 210 23.75 -9.53 4.89
N LEU A 211 22.66 -9.63 4.13
CA LEU A 211 21.71 -10.75 4.25
C LEU A 211 22.36 -12.00 3.65
N THR A 212 22.91 -12.85 4.51
CA THR A 212 23.59 -14.11 4.15
C THR A 212 23.03 -15.28 4.97
N GLY A 213 23.36 -16.51 4.56
CA GLY A 213 23.00 -17.71 5.31
C GLY A 213 21.51 -18.08 5.30
N ILE A 214 20.74 -17.53 4.35
CA ILE A 214 19.35 -17.91 4.08
C ILE A 214 19.35 -18.75 2.81
N SER A 215 18.97 -20.02 2.90
CA SER A 215 18.91 -20.92 1.74
C SER A 215 17.67 -20.65 0.88
N ILE A 216 17.67 -21.09 -0.38
CA ILE A 216 16.46 -21.11 -1.23
C ILE A 216 15.35 -21.96 -0.59
N GLY A 217 15.71 -23.03 0.13
CA GLY A 217 14.79 -23.80 0.96
C GLY A 217 14.14 -22.96 2.05
N ASP A 218 14.91 -22.13 2.76
CA ASP A 218 14.38 -21.21 3.79
C ASP A 218 13.41 -20.19 3.15
N TRP A 219 13.76 -19.63 1.99
CA TRP A 219 12.89 -18.69 1.27
C TRP A 219 11.57 -19.34 0.80
N LEU A 220 11.64 -20.60 0.33
CA LEU A 220 10.47 -21.40 -0.04
C LEU A 220 9.59 -21.73 1.18
N GLU A 221 10.20 -22.11 2.30
CA GLU A 221 9.50 -22.38 3.57
C GLU A 221 8.76 -21.12 4.08
N MET A 222 9.43 -19.96 4.08
CA MET A 222 8.81 -18.67 4.41
C MET A 222 7.63 -18.32 3.48
N ALA A 223 7.75 -18.69 2.21
CA ALA A 223 6.69 -18.52 1.22
C ALA A 223 5.57 -19.57 1.32
N GLY A 224 5.74 -20.64 2.11
CA GLY A 224 4.79 -21.76 2.23
C GLY A 224 4.72 -22.65 0.98
N VAL A 225 5.81 -22.80 0.25
CA VAL A 225 5.89 -23.60 -1.00
C VAL A 225 6.93 -24.70 -0.87
N SER A 226 6.65 -25.88 -1.44
CA SER A 226 7.64 -26.96 -1.60
C SER A 226 7.91 -27.18 -3.09
N LEU A 227 9.17 -27.44 -3.47
CA LEU A 227 9.46 -27.84 -4.85
C LEU A 227 8.81 -29.17 -5.23
N ASN A 228 8.57 -30.05 -4.26
CA ASN A 228 7.93 -31.34 -4.49
C ASN A 228 6.41 -31.25 -4.49
N SER A 229 5.80 -30.13 -4.08
CA SER A 229 4.35 -29.97 -4.21
C SER A 229 3.95 -29.66 -5.64
N VAL A 230 2.72 -30.04 -5.97
CA VAL A 230 2.05 -29.66 -7.21
C VAL A 230 1.98 -28.13 -7.32
N ASN A 231 2.18 -27.61 -8.53
CA ASN A 231 1.94 -26.21 -8.89
C ASN A 231 0.55 -26.11 -9.56
N PRO A 232 -0.52 -25.79 -8.81
CA PRO A 232 -1.87 -25.76 -9.34
C PRO A 232 -2.06 -24.53 -10.24
N GLN A 233 -2.10 -24.76 -11.55
CA GLN A 233 -2.40 -23.73 -12.53
C GLN A 233 -3.63 -24.06 -13.34
N GLU A 234 -4.54 -23.10 -13.46
CA GLU A 234 -5.80 -23.25 -14.18
C GLU A 234 -5.60 -23.45 -15.68
N GLU A 235 -4.52 -22.89 -16.25
CA GLU A 235 -4.19 -22.98 -17.69
C GLU A 235 -3.74 -24.39 -18.12
N ILE A 236 -3.10 -25.14 -17.22
CA ILE A 236 -2.67 -26.53 -17.47
C ILE A 236 -3.61 -27.45 -16.73
N GLY A 237 -4.59 -28.02 -17.44
CA GLY A 237 -5.50 -29.02 -16.89
C GLY A 237 -4.76 -30.22 -16.25
N PRO A 238 -5.39 -30.92 -15.29
CA PRO A 238 -4.74 -31.97 -14.52
C PRO A 238 -4.27 -33.16 -15.40
N PRO A 239 -3.16 -33.85 -15.04
CA PRO A 239 -2.36 -33.63 -13.82
C PRO A 239 -1.47 -32.38 -13.93
N HIS A 240 -1.45 -31.56 -12.90
CA HIS A 240 -0.60 -30.36 -12.85
C HIS A 240 0.87 -30.76 -12.56
N PRO A 241 1.87 -30.05 -13.10
CA PRO A 241 3.29 -30.30 -12.82
C PRO A 241 3.69 -29.88 -11.40
N THR A 242 4.83 -30.36 -10.90
CA THR A 242 5.40 -29.91 -9.62
C THR A 242 6.19 -28.61 -9.78
N PHE A 243 6.33 -27.84 -8.69
CA PHE A 243 7.17 -26.63 -8.68
C PHE A 243 8.63 -26.89 -9.03
N ARG A 244 9.16 -28.10 -8.79
CA ARG A 244 10.52 -28.50 -9.24
C ARG A 244 10.66 -28.45 -10.77
N LEU A 245 9.60 -28.77 -11.51
CA LEU A 245 9.59 -28.79 -12.96
C LEU A 245 9.31 -27.41 -13.57
N THR A 246 8.32 -26.67 -13.06
CA THR A 246 7.97 -25.33 -13.57
C THR A 246 8.88 -24.22 -13.05
N GLY A 247 9.61 -24.48 -11.96
CA GLY A 247 10.13 -23.43 -11.11
C GLY A 247 9.02 -22.73 -10.31
N ALA A 248 9.40 -21.74 -9.52
CA ALA A 248 8.50 -20.89 -8.74
C ALA A 248 9.03 -19.45 -8.73
N VAL A 249 8.14 -18.45 -8.66
CA VAL A 249 8.55 -17.04 -8.45
C VAL A 249 8.17 -16.60 -7.05
N LEU A 250 9.17 -16.19 -6.26
CA LEU A 250 9.01 -15.67 -4.91
C LEU A 250 9.24 -14.15 -4.91
N MET A 251 8.21 -13.40 -4.54
CA MET A 251 8.29 -11.97 -4.34
C MET A 251 8.86 -11.69 -2.95
N VAL A 252 10.09 -11.17 -2.90
CA VAL A 252 10.76 -10.74 -1.67
C VAL A 252 10.53 -9.23 -1.53
N ARG A 253 9.48 -8.87 -0.79
CA ARG A 253 9.07 -7.48 -0.57
C ARG A 253 9.85 -6.89 0.61
N MET A 254 10.67 -5.89 0.30
CA MET A 254 11.51 -5.15 1.24
C MET A 254 10.86 -3.78 1.50
N VAL A 255 10.33 -3.58 2.71
CA VAL A 255 9.64 -2.34 3.11
C VAL A 255 10.54 -1.53 4.04
N TYR A 256 11.01 -0.38 3.56
CA TYR A 256 11.84 0.54 4.33
C TYR A 256 10.99 1.54 5.11
N THR A 257 11.18 1.63 6.43
CA THR A 257 10.54 2.62 7.30
C THR A 257 11.53 3.10 8.36
N ASN A 258 11.48 4.36 8.77
CA ASN A 258 12.25 4.87 9.91
C ASN A 258 11.38 5.50 11.00
N LEU A 259 10.06 5.35 10.88
CA LEU A 259 9.06 5.83 11.83
C LEU A 259 8.12 4.67 12.14
N ARG A 260 8.26 4.12 13.34
CA ARG A 260 7.32 3.14 13.90
C ARG A 260 6.26 3.88 14.69
N ARG A 261 5.02 3.36 14.66
CA ARG A 261 3.93 3.87 15.50
C ARG A 261 4.40 3.90 16.96
N TRP A 262 4.28 5.06 17.60
CA TRP A 262 4.59 5.32 19.00
C TRP A 262 6.08 5.40 19.41
N GLU A 263 7.05 5.15 18.52
CA GLU A 263 8.49 5.28 18.82
C GLU A 263 9.02 6.70 18.53
N LEU A 264 8.71 7.65 19.43
CA LEU A 264 9.32 9.00 19.42
C LEU A 264 10.80 8.96 19.88
N PRO A 265 11.72 9.75 19.30
CA PRO A 265 11.88 10.10 17.90
C PRO A 265 13.12 9.37 17.34
N TYR A 266 13.13 8.03 17.42
CA TYR A 266 14.29 7.23 16.99
C TYR A 266 14.24 6.99 15.47
N TYR A 267 14.74 7.95 14.69
CA TYR A 267 14.86 7.89 13.22
C TYR A 267 15.92 6.86 12.75
N ARG A 268 15.77 5.59 13.14
CA ARG A 268 16.59 4.49 12.63
C ARG A 268 15.84 3.81 11.49
N PRO A 269 16.37 3.84 10.25
CA PRO A 269 15.77 3.11 9.15
C PRO A 269 15.83 1.61 9.44
N LEU A 270 14.72 0.95 9.15
CA LEU A 270 14.47 -0.47 9.31
C LEU A 270 13.93 -1.00 7.97
N CYS A 271 14.44 -2.13 7.53
CA CYS A 271 13.85 -2.88 6.42
C CYS A 271 13.05 -4.06 6.99
N THR A 272 11.76 -4.13 6.69
CA THR A 272 10.94 -5.32 6.96
C THR A 272 10.86 -6.13 5.68
N VAL A 273 11.29 -7.39 5.73
CA VAL A 273 11.24 -8.31 4.57
C VAL A 273 10.11 -9.30 4.76
N THR A 274 9.28 -9.41 3.72
CA THR A 274 8.16 -10.35 3.59
C THR A 274 8.32 -11.17 2.32
N VAL A 275 7.85 -12.42 2.32
CA VAL A 275 8.07 -13.37 1.23
C VAL A 275 6.73 -13.99 0.81
N GLU A 276 6.38 -13.82 -0.46
CA GLU A 276 5.12 -14.28 -1.03
C GLU A 276 5.39 -15.05 -2.33
N ALA A 277 4.84 -16.26 -2.48
CA ALA A 277 4.90 -16.98 -3.75
C ALA A 277 3.83 -16.43 -4.71
N LEU A 278 4.18 -16.23 -5.97
CA LEU A 278 3.23 -15.86 -7.03
C LEU A 278 2.62 -17.13 -7.64
N PRO A 279 1.33 -17.43 -7.41
CA PRO A 279 0.75 -18.73 -7.80
C PRO A 279 0.65 -18.93 -9.32
N VAL A 280 0.53 -17.85 -10.09
CA VAL A 280 0.37 -17.90 -11.56
C VAL A 280 1.73 -17.85 -12.30
N ALA A 281 2.83 -17.52 -11.61
CA ALA A 281 4.12 -17.28 -12.26
C ALA A 281 5.07 -18.50 -12.20
N TRP A 282 5.51 -18.98 -13.36
CA TRP A 282 6.61 -19.94 -13.46
C TRP A 282 7.96 -19.26 -13.31
N GLY A 283 8.92 -19.98 -12.73
CA GLY A 283 10.32 -19.60 -12.78
C GLY A 283 11.01 -20.03 -14.09
N PHE A 284 10.30 -19.93 -15.22
CA PHE A 284 10.87 -20.20 -16.54
C PHE A 284 11.76 -19.03 -16.97
N MET A 285 12.98 -19.34 -17.40
CA MET A 285 14.04 -18.36 -17.67
C MET A 285 14.20 -18.08 -19.17
N GLY A 286 13.36 -18.69 -20.01
CA GLY A 286 13.49 -18.65 -21.46
C GLY A 286 14.21 -19.88 -22.03
N SER A 287 14.51 -19.79 -23.32
CA SER A 287 15.22 -20.83 -24.08
C SER A 287 16.46 -20.19 -24.72
N GLU A 288 17.63 -20.76 -24.44
CA GLU A 288 18.93 -20.27 -24.93
C GLU A 288 19.47 -21.27 -25.96
N VAL A 289 19.71 -20.84 -27.20
CA VAL A 289 20.30 -21.73 -28.22
C VAL A 289 21.81 -21.76 -28.05
N GLN A 290 22.32 -22.89 -27.56
CA GLN A 290 23.76 -23.12 -27.35
C GLN A 290 24.32 -24.09 -28.41
N PRO A 291 25.57 -23.88 -28.88
CA PRO A 291 26.26 -24.87 -29.70
C PRO A 291 26.69 -26.06 -28.83
N VAL A 292 26.26 -27.26 -29.21
CA VAL A 292 26.67 -28.51 -28.56
C VAL A 292 27.58 -29.27 -29.53
N VAL A 293 28.82 -29.49 -29.12
CA VAL A 293 29.77 -30.32 -29.87
C VAL A 293 29.47 -31.77 -29.53
N ALA A 294 28.99 -32.54 -30.51
CA ALA A 294 28.74 -33.96 -30.36
C ALA A 294 30.05 -34.76 -30.33
N ALA A 295 29.99 -36.03 -29.93
CA ALA A 295 31.17 -36.89 -29.75
C ALA A 295 31.96 -37.17 -31.05
N ASP A 296 31.33 -36.95 -32.21
CA ASP A 296 31.94 -37.03 -33.55
C ASP A 296 32.62 -35.70 -33.98
N GLY A 297 32.59 -34.67 -33.14
CA GLY A 297 33.10 -33.33 -33.43
C GLY A 297 32.12 -32.44 -34.21
N THR A 298 30.92 -32.91 -34.54
CA THR A 298 29.91 -32.07 -35.21
C THR A 298 29.32 -31.04 -34.25
N VAL A 299 29.19 -29.79 -34.70
CA VAL A 299 28.54 -28.73 -33.92
C VAL A 299 27.05 -28.74 -34.23
N LYS A 300 26.25 -29.28 -33.30
CA LYS A 300 24.80 -29.20 -33.33
C LYS A 300 24.32 -27.94 -32.60
N ARG A 301 23.08 -27.52 -32.87
CA ARG A 301 22.38 -26.54 -32.04
C ARG A 301 21.54 -27.30 -31.01
N ALA A 302 21.58 -26.88 -29.76
CA ALA A 302 20.62 -27.31 -28.76
C ALA A 302 19.95 -26.09 -28.12
N SER A 303 18.62 -26.14 -28.03
CA SER A 303 17.85 -25.16 -27.26
C SER A 303 17.83 -25.62 -25.80
N VAL A 304 18.44 -24.83 -24.92
CA VAL A 304 18.53 -25.10 -23.49
C VAL A 304 17.48 -24.27 -22.77
N GLN A 305 16.47 -24.94 -22.23
CA GLN A 305 15.43 -24.34 -21.38
C GLN A 305 15.82 -24.51 -19.91
N ARG A 306 15.75 -23.44 -19.12
CA ARG A 306 15.98 -23.48 -17.66
C ARG A 306 14.71 -23.08 -16.92
N THR A 307 14.35 -23.85 -15.89
CA THR A 307 13.35 -23.47 -14.89
C THR A 307 13.99 -23.46 -13.51
N GLY A 308 13.56 -22.57 -12.62
CA GLY A 308 14.17 -22.40 -11.31
C GLY A 308 13.30 -21.69 -10.28
N VAL A 309 13.83 -21.50 -9.07
CA VAL A 309 13.24 -20.62 -8.06
C VAL A 309 13.77 -19.22 -8.28
N ARG A 310 12.93 -18.31 -8.76
CA ARG A 310 13.26 -16.92 -9.00
C ARG A 310 12.82 -16.07 -7.80
N LEU A 311 13.78 -15.59 -7.02
CA LEU A 311 13.57 -14.51 -6.07
C LEU A 311 13.50 -13.18 -6.84
N GLN A 312 12.41 -12.44 -6.68
CA GLN A 312 12.25 -11.09 -7.21
C GLN A 312 12.18 -10.10 -6.06
N PHE A 313 13.20 -9.25 -5.93
CA PHE A 313 13.28 -8.26 -4.87
C PHE A 313 12.49 -7.02 -5.25
N ILE A 314 11.46 -6.70 -4.47
CA ILE A 314 10.63 -5.50 -4.65
C ILE A 314 10.84 -4.58 -3.46
N GLN A 315 11.39 -3.41 -3.72
CA GLN A 315 11.72 -2.42 -2.70
C GLN A 315 10.64 -1.33 -2.67
N SER A 316 10.15 -1.02 -1.47
CA SER A 316 9.11 -0.03 -1.24
C SER A 316 9.23 0.57 0.16
N GLY A 317 8.32 1.47 0.53
CA GLY A 317 8.22 2.02 1.89
C GLY A 317 8.15 3.55 1.89
N SER A 318 8.45 4.13 3.05
CA SER A 318 8.53 5.58 3.22
C SER A 318 9.54 5.93 4.32
N ILE A 319 10.46 6.83 3.99
CA ILE A 319 11.42 7.38 4.96
C ILE A 319 10.97 8.81 5.26
N GLY A 320 10.72 9.10 6.53
CA GLY A 320 10.32 10.42 7.02
C GLY A 320 11.50 11.14 7.66
N ARG A 321 11.68 12.43 7.34
CA ARG A 321 12.54 13.33 8.13
C ARG A 321 11.69 14.42 8.77
N LEU A 322 12.08 14.91 9.95
CA LEU A 322 11.41 16.05 10.56
C LEU A 322 11.51 17.27 9.64
N ASP A 323 10.37 17.90 9.35
CA ASP A 323 10.30 19.11 8.54
C ASP A 323 9.48 20.18 9.25
N ILE A 324 10.16 21.28 9.61
CA ILE A 324 9.54 22.42 10.29
C ILE A 324 8.46 23.06 9.41
N PHE A 325 8.60 23.02 8.08
CA PHE A 325 7.57 23.55 7.17
C PHE A 325 6.28 22.72 7.24
N GLN A 326 6.35 21.41 7.41
CA GLN A 326 5.17 20.57 7.63
C GLN A 326 4.50 20.90 8.97
N ILE A 327 5.28 21.07 10.05
CA ILE A 327 4.74 21.47 11.36
C ILE A 327 4.01 22.82 11.26
N VAL A 328 4.62 23.83 10.63
CA VAL A 328 4.01 25.14 10.42
C VAL A 328 2.75 25.04 9.57
N LEU A 329 2.74 24.23 8.51
CA LEU A 329 1.56 24.00 7.68
C LEU A 329 0.39 23.41 8.49
N ARG A 330 0.64 22.41 9.36
CA ARG A 330 -0.39 21.84 10.25
C ARG A 330 -0.89 22.84 11.30
N LEU A 331 -0.05 23.77 11.75
CA LEU A 331 -0.49 24.87 12.64
C LEU A 331 -1.35 25.91 11.90
N ILE A 332 -1.11 26.14 10.61
CA ILE A 332 -1.98 26.97 9.76
C ILE A 332 -3.33 26.26 9.52
N GLU A 333 -3.33 24.96 9.23
CA GLU A 333 -4.57 24.17 9.14
C GLU A 333 -5.35 24.20 10.46
N ALA A 334 -4.67 24.14 11.61
CA ALA A 334 -5.29 24.29 12.92
C ALA A 334 -5.98 25.65 13.09
N SER A 335 -5.35 26.76 12.67
CA SER A 335 -5.96 28.10 12.79
C SER A 335 -7.26 28.23 11.99
N VAL A 336 -7.33 27.62 10.81
CA VAL A 336 -8.56 27.51 10.02
C VAL A 336 -9.62 26.67 10.72
N LEU A 337 -9.24 25.53 11.32
CA LEU A 337 -10.17 24.68 12.08
C LEU A 337 -10.69 25.39 13.34
N PHE A 338 -9.88 26.20 14.03
CA PHE A 338 -10.35 27.06 15.13
C PHE A 338 -11.34 28.14 14.65
N SER A 339 -11.15 28.71 13.46
CA SER A 339 -12.13 29.62 12.85
C SER A 339 -13.46 28.92 12.53
N ILE A 340 -13.43 27.66 12.07
CA ILE A 340 -14.63 26.85 11.85
C ILE A 340 -15.33 26.53 13.19
N ALA A 341 -14.57 26.25 14.26
CA ALA A 341 -15.11 26.08 15.61
C ALA A 341 -15.81 27.36 16.12
N ALA A 342 -15.23 28.55 15.86
CA ALA A 342 -15.83 29.84 16.20
C ALA A 342 -17.10 30.14 15.36
N PHE A 343 -17.19 29.67 14.13
CA PHE A 343 -18.40 29.78 13.30
C PHE A 343 -19.52 28.83 13.77
N ALA A 344 -19.18 27.58 14.13
CA ALA A 344 -20.12 26.62 14.69
C ALA A 344 -20.68 27.09 16.06
N THR A 345 -19.77 27.58 16.92
CA THR A 345 -19.92 28.83 17.69
C THR A 345 -21.21 29.63 17.51
N ASP A 346 -21.13 30.58 16.59
CA ASP A 346 -22.16 31.58 16.30
C ASP A 346 -23.48 30.94 15.85
N PHE A 347 -23.42 29.86 15.05
CA PHE A 347 -24.62 29.12 14.64
C PHE A 347 -25.38 28.53 15.84
N VAL A 348 -24.68 28.04 16.87
CA VAL A 348 -25.30 27.57 18.12
C VAL A 348 -25.85 28.74 18.96
N ALA A 349 -25.26 29.93 18.86
CA ALA A 349 -25.76 31.15 19.52
C ALA A 349 -27.06 31.68 18.88
N GLU A 350 -27.19 31.57 17.56
CA GLU A 350 -28.39 31.93 16.79
C GLU A 350 -29.60 31.03 17.08
N LEU A 351 -29.38 29.79 17.53
CA LEU A 351 -30.47 28.86 17.82
C LEU A 351 -31.46 29.44 18.86
N PRO A 352 -32.79 29.31 18.66
CA PRO A 352 -33.81 29.93 19.52
C PRO A 352 -33.76 29.53 20.99
N CYS A 353 -33.19 28.37 21.30
CA CYS A 353 -33.06 27.81 22.66
C CYS A 353 -31.92 28.40 23.49
N CYS A 354 -30.96 29.09 22.87
CA CYS A 354 -29.78 29.64 23.54
C CYS A 354 -29.91 31.15 23.75
N LEU A 355 -29.80 31.94 22.67
CA LEU A 355 -29.71 33.41 22.72
C LEU A 355 -30.35 34.12 21.50
N GLY A 356 -30.85 33.37 20.51
CA GLY A 356 -31.02 33.81 19.12
C GLY A 356 -31.54 35.24 18.90
N ARG A 357 -32.66 35.64 19.53
CA ARG A 357 -33.25 36.99 19.32
C ARG A 357 -32.41 38.15 19.87
N ARG A 358 -31.53 37.92 20.84
CA ARG A 358 -30.61 38.94 21.38
C ARG A 358 -29.28 38.93 20.65
N PHE A 359 -28.76 37.74 20.33
CA PHE A 359 -27.53 37.61 19.55
C PHE A 359 -27.71 38.21 18.15
N ALA A 360 -28.79 37.85 17.44
CA ALA A 360 -29.09 38.39 16.11
C ALA A 360 -29.18 39.93 16.09
N ARG A 361 -29.86 40.56 17.06
CA ARG A 361 -29.90 42.03 17.16
C ARG A 361 -28.53 42.64 17.42
N ALA A 362 -27.72 41.99 18.24
CA ALA A 362 -26.37 42.46 18.55
C ALA A 362 -25.39 42.33 17.36
N THR A 363 -25.69 41.47 16.39
CA THR A 363 -24.92 41.32 15.15
C THR A 363 -25.48 42.11 13.97
N THR A 364 -26.79 42.42 13.93
CA THR A 364 -27.41 43.22 12.86
C THR A 364 -27.44 44.72 13.13
N ASP A 365 -27.65 45.12 14.38
CA ASP A 365 -27.89 46.51 14.72
C ASP A 365 -26.56 47.16 15.13
N ASP A 366 -26.18 48.26 14.47
CA ASP A 366 -24.90 48.96 14.65
C ASP A 366 -24.69 49.61 16.05
N ILE A 367 -25.58 49.30 17.00
CA ILE A 367 -25.67 49.83 18.35
C ILE A 367 -24.32 49.73 19.05
N ALA A 368 -23.88 50.83 19.68
CA ALA A 368 -22.64 50.89 20.44
C ALA A 368 -22.61 49.74 21.49
N THR A 369 -21.45 49.11 21.66
CA THR A 369 -21.31 47.88 22.45
C THR A 369 -21.56 48.11 23.95
N GLU A 370 -22.81 48.01 24.38
CA GLU A 370 -23.14 47.69 25.77
C GLU A 370 -22.91 46.19 26.00
N ASP A 371 -22.20 45.85 27.08
CA ASP A 371 -21.83 44.47 27.40
C ASP A 371 -23.09 43.59 27.57
N LEU A 372 -23.28 42.63 26.65
CA LEU A 372 -24.32 41.61 26.75
C LEU A 372 -23.95 40.57 27.83
N ALA A 373 -24.13 40.99 29.09
CA ALA A 373 -24.17 40.10 30.23
C ALA A 373 -25.45 39.26 30.17
N SER A 374 -25.33 37.94 30.31
CA SER A 374 -26.49 37.07 30.46
C SER A 374 -27.21 37.39 31.79
N PRO A 375 -28.46 37.93 31.79
CA PRO A 375 -29.27 37.88 33.00
C PRO A 375 -29.53 36.41 33.32
N GLY A 376 -29.51 36.05 34.60
CA GLY A 376 -29.52 34.66 35.07
C GLY A 376 -30.80 33.89 34.71
N CYS A 377 -30.91 33.45 33.46
CA CYS A 377 -31.94 32.52 32.98
C CYS A 377 -31.64 31.09 33.47
N PHE A 378 -31.73 30.92 34.78
CA PHE A 378 -32.02 29.62 35.38
C PHE A 378 -33.36 29.16 34.80
N CYS A 379 -33.35 28.13 33.95
CA CYS A 379 -34.55 27.43 33.55
C CYS A 379 -35.11 26.68 34.77
N ARG A 380 -35.84 27.39 35.63
CA ARG A 380 -36.42 26.89 36.89
C ARG A 380 -37.63 25.97 36.68
N ALA A 381 -37.76 25.40 35.48
CA ALA A 381 -38.90 24.63 34.99
C ALA A 381 -38.61 23.12 34.90
N CYS A 382 -37.86 22.60 35.88
CA CYS A 382 -37.82 21.18 36.23
C CYS A 382 -37.78 21.07 37.76
N PRO A 383 -38.93 20.89 38.45
CA PRO A 383 -38.94 20.67 39.89
C PRO A 383 -38.50 19.22 40.21
N GLY A 384 -37.21 18.97 40.06
CA GLY A 384 -36.55 17.75 40.52
C GLY A 384 -36.52 17.70 42.04
N ARG A 385 -37.52 17.04 42.63
CA ARG A 385 -37.67 16.79 44.06
C ARG A 385 -36.36 16.25 44.67
N TRP A 386 -35.68 17.05 45.47
CA TRP A 386 -34.78 16.56 46.52
C TRP A 386 -35.54 16.64 47.84
N ALA A 387 -35.55 15.54 48.57
CA ALA A 387 -36.32 15.41 49.80
C ALA A 387 -35.42 15.72 50.99
N ASP A 388 -35.80 16.74 51.76
CA ASP A 388 -35.40 16.85 53.16
C ASP A 388 -36.56 16.37 54.04
N ALA A 389 -36.21 15.67 55.12
CA ALA A 389 -37.11 15.42 56.25
C ALA A 389 -37.42 16.78 56.92
N ASP A 390 -38.59 17.02 57.52
CA ASP A 390 -39.07 16.26 58.68
C ASP A 390 -40.56 16.52 59.00
N GLN A 391 -41.12 15.65 59.85
CA GLN A 391 -42.24 15.83 60.78
C GLN A 391 -43.53 16.65 60.46
N THR A 392 -44.65 15.94 60.64
CA THR A 392 -45.94 16.36 61.24
C THR A 392 -46.78 17.47 60.60
N GLY A 393 -47.96 17.10 60.09
CA GLY A 393 -49.02 18.04 59.71
C GLY A 393 -50.28 17.32 59.18
N SER A 394 -51.42 17.49 59.86
CA SER A 394 -52.66 16.77 59.59
C SER A 394 -53.49 17.28 58.41
N ARG A 395 -54.17 16.35 57.72
CA ARG A 395 -55.44 16.47 56.96
C ARG A 395 -56.05 17.87 56.75
N ALA A 396 -56.28 18.23 55.49
CA ALA A 396 -57.54 18.84 55.03
C ALA A 396 -57.81 18.55 53.54
N THR A 397 -59.05 18.73 53.08
CA THR A 397 -59.61 18.25 51.80
C THR A 397 -59.99 19.36 50.82
N ALA A 398 -60.19 18.98 49.54
CA ALA A 398 -60.89 19.73 48.47
C ALA A 398 -60.10 20.93 47.88
N SER A 399 -60.36 21.43 46.66
CA SER A 399 -61.34 21.11 45.60
C SER A 399 -60.76 21.41 44.19
N ALA A 400 -61.52 21.13 43.12
CA ALA A 400 -61.12 21.29 41.71
C ALA A 400 -61.15 22.74 41.17
N GLY A 401 -60.45 23.01 40.06
CA GLY A 401 -60.75 24.18 39.19
C GLY A 401 -59.66 24.67 38.22
N CYS A 402 -59.96 24.62 36.91
CA CYS A 402 -59.53 25.53 35.82
C CYS A 402 -58.07 25.60 35.29
N CYS A 403 -57.89 25.00 34.11
CA CYS A 403 -57.38 25.53 32.82
C CYS A 403 -56.45 26.77 32.72
N GLY A 404 -55.49 26.71 31.77
CA GLY A 404 -54.74 27.91 31.34
C GLY A 404 -53.64 27.70 30.26
N LEU A 405 -54.03 27.25 29.07
CA LEU A 405 -53.44 27.54 27.73
C LEU A 405 -52.02 28.16 27.58
N CYS A 406 -51.16 27.49 26.80
CA CYS A 406 -50.11 28.12 26.00
C CYS A 406 -50.24 27.68 24.54
N GLU A 407 -50.77 28.54 23.67
CA GLU A 407 -50.83 28.33 22.22
C GLU A 407 -49.61 28.94 21.52
N CYS A 408 -49.00 28.19 20.60
CA CYS A 408 -48.10 28.74 19.59
C CYS A 408 -48.88 28.92 18.28
N GLY A 409 -49.09 30.17 17.86
CA GLY A 409 -49.88 30.49 16.67
C GLY A 409 -49.19 30.14 15.34
N VAL A 410 -50.00 29.69 14.38
CA VAL A 410 -49.66 29.51 12.96
C VAL A 410 -50.69 30.26 12.12
N PRO A 411 -50.31 31.04 11.09
CA PRO A 411 -51.27 31.79 10.28
C PRO A 411 -51.97 30.93 9.20
N ARG A 412 -53.26 31.21 9.00
CA ARG A 412 -54.08 30.89 7.81
C ARG A 412 -54.09 32.11 6.87
N ALA A 413 -54.45 32.06 5.59
CA ALA A 413 -54.64 30.98 4.58
C ALA A 413 -54.83 31.67 3.20
N ALA A 414 -54.78 30.91 2.10
CA ALA A 414 -55.38 31.31 0.82
C ALA A 414 -55.69 30.09 -0.07
N ASP A 415 -56.99 29.86 -0.30
CA ASP A 415 -57.72 29.36 -1.47
C ASP A 415 -57.09 28.41 -2.53
N GLY A 416 -57.87 27.42 -2.98
CA GLY A 416 -57.66 26.73 -4.27
C GLY A 416 -58.04 25.24 -4.35
N LEU A 417 -59.25 24.93 -4.82
CA LEU A 417 -59.71 23.61 -5.33
C LEU A 417 -59.27 23.43 -6.81
N PRO A 418 -59.49 22.27 -7.48
CA PRO A 418 -59.48 20.84 -7.07
C PRO A 418 -58.66 19.95 -8.06
N LEU A 419 -58.64 18.61 -7.89
CA LEU A 419 -58.85 17.58 -8.96
C LEU A 419 -58.53 16.12 -8.50
N ASP A 420 -59.41 15.18 -8.88
CA ASP A 420 -59.22 13.81 -9.45
C ASP A 420 -57.97 12.93 -9.15
N ALA A 421 -58.02 11.58 -9.12
CA ALA A 421 -59.12 10.58 -9.12
C ALA A 421 -58.57 9.13 -8.93
N LYS A 422 -59.48 8.18 -8.61
CA LYS A 422 -59.46 6.70 -8.89
C LYS A 422 -58.31 5.82 -8.29
N ARG A 423 -58.66 4.92 -7.36
CA ARG A 423 -58.88 3.43 -7.49
C ARG A 423 -57.59 2.59 -7.65
N ALA A 424 -57.24 1.65 -6.75
CA ALA A 424 -57.80 0.28 -6.54
C ALA A 424 -57.48 -0.69 -7.71
N HIS A 425 -57.15 -2.00 -7.63
CA HIS A 425 -57.12 -3.12 -6.64
C HIS A 425 -56.10 -4.21 -7.13
N ALA A 426 -55.89 -5.42 -6.57
CA ALA A 426 -55.65 -5.92 -5.19
C ALA A 426 -55.57 -7.49 -5.20
N ARG A 427 -54.70 -8.12 -4.35
CA ARG A 427 -54.51 -9.60 -4.14
C ARG A 427 -53.84 -10.35 -5.32
N SER A 428 -53.14 -11.48 -5.15
CA SER A 428 -53.35 -12.69 -4.31
C SER A 428 -52.01 -13.45 -4.00
N GLN A 429 -51.85 -14.10 -2.83
CA GLN A 429 -51.84 -15.58 -2.59
C GLN A 429 -50.99 -16.42 -3.57
N GLY A 430 -50.16 -17.41 -3.18
CA GLY A 430 -49.82 -18.01 -1.87
C GLY A 430 -49.65 -19.55 -1.97
N ALA A 431 -48.65 -20.18 -1.31
CA ALA A 431 -48.52 -21.65 -1.16
C ALA A 431 -47.45 -22.04 -0.09
N GLU A 432 -47.59 -23.23 0.51
CA GLU A 432 -46.87 -23.71 1.70
C GLU A 432 -46.02 -24.99 1.45
N SER A 433 -44.87 -25.10 2.15
CA SER A 433 -44.35 -26.27 2.95
C SER A 433 -44.14 -27.68 2.33
N PRO A 434 -43.45 -28.65 3.00
CA PRO A 434 -42.42 -28.67 4.08
C PRO A 434 -41.07 -29.32 3.61
N GLY A 435 -40.04 -29.71 4.39
CA GLY A 435 -39.68 -29.51 5.82
C GLY A 435 -39.24 -30.78 6.61
N VAL A 436 -37.95 -31.17 6.61
CA VAL A 436 -37.35 -32.26 7.45
C VAL A 436 -35.91 -31.89 7.92
N ALA A 437 -35.51 -32.35 9.11
CA ALA A 437 -34.20 -32.13 9.76
C ALA A 437 -33.34 -33.44 9.80
N SER A 438 -32.13 -33.56 10.36
CA SER A 438 -31.26 -32.72 11.21
C SER A 438 -29.82 -33.31 11.25
N GLY A 439 -28.77 -32.52 11.49
CA GLY A 439 -27.41 -33.03 11.79
C GLY A 439 -26.39 -31.93 12.12
N ALA A 440 -25.71 -32.04 13.27
CA ALA A 440 -24.87 -30.96 13.81
C ALA A 440 -23.35 -31.24 13.71
N ALA A 441 -22.59 -30.19 13.39
CA ALA A 441 -21.16 -30.05 13.67
C ALA A 441 -20.84 -28.53 13.82
N ALA A 442 -19.83 -28.17 14.61
CA ALA A 442 -19.65 -26.81 15.11
C ALA A 442 -18.33 -26.13 14.68
N ALA A 443 -18.24 -24.82 14.96
CA ALA A 443 -17.06 -23.93 14.91
C ALA A 443 -16.72 -23.30 13.52
N PRO A 444 -15.99 -22.17 13.47
CA PRO A 444 -16.59 -20.87 13.79
C PRO A 444 -16.24 -19.69 12.84
N ASP A 445 -17.00 -18.61 12.98
CA ASP A 445 -16.66 -17.19 12.78
C ASP A 445 -16.00 -16.73 11.45
N SER A 446 -16.86 -16.45 10.47
CA SER A 446 -16.53 -15.63 9.30
C SER A 446 -16.45 -14.13 9.64
N ALA A 447 -15.27 -13.52 9.49
CA ALA A 447 -15.09 -12.07 9.53
C ALA A 447 -15.63 -11.38 8.25
N PRO A 448 -16.10 -10.12 8.31
CA PRO A 448 -16.77 -9.47 7.19
C PRO A 448 -15.80 -8.97 6.10
N LEU A 449 -16.20 -9.14 4.83
CA LEU A 449 -15.52 -8.54 3.68
C LEU A 449 -15.58 -7.00 3.75
N LEU A 450 -14.41 -6.36 3.72
CA LEU A 450 -14.29 -4.94 3.42
C LEU A 450 -14.35 -4.72 1.91
N ALA A 451 -15.30 -3.88 1.47
CA ALA A 451 -15.49 -3.54 0.06
C ALA A 451 -14.30 -2.74 -0.50
N ALA A 452 -13.87 -3.08 -1.71
CA ALA A 452 -12.86 -2.34 -2.44
C ALA A 452 -13.40 -0.97 -2.91
N PRO A 453 -12.58 0.10 -2.92
CA PRO A 453 -12.98 1.39 -3.49
C PRO A 453 -13.05 1.32 -5.03
N PRO A 454 -13.93 2.11 -5.68
CA PRO A 454 -14.09 2.10 -7.12
C PRO A 454 -12.86 2.67 -7.85
N ALA A 455 -12.56 2.09 -9.02
CA ALA A 455 -11.44 2.53 -9.86
C ALA A 455 -11.63 3.97 -10.36
N GLY A 456 -10.63 4.82 -10.10
CA GLY A 456 -10.55 6.16 -10.66
C GLY A 456 -10.24 6.13 -12.16
N ALA A 457 -10.88 7.00 -12.93
CA ALA A 457 -10.75 7.04 -14.38
C ALA A 457 -9.33 7.40 -14.84
N VAL A 458 -8.77 6.61 -15.75
CA VAL A 458 -7.53 6.94 -16.46
C VAL A 458 -7.84 7.94 -17.56
N VAL A 459 -7.28 9.15 -17.46
CA VAL A 459 -7.33 10.15 -18.53
C VAL A 459 -6.24 9.83 -19.55
N CYS A 460 -6.64 9.29 -20.70
CA CYS A 460 -5.74 9.07 -21.83
C CYS A 460 -5.41 10.41 -22.52
N CYS A 461 -4.23 10.97 -22.25
CA CYS A 461 -3.67 12.02 -23.09
C CYS A 461 -3.13 11.40 -24.39
N ALA A 462 -3.77 11.71 -25.52
CA ALA A 462 -3.31 11.26 -26.83
C ALA A 462 -2.01 11.98 -27.22
N PHE A 463 -0.98 11.20 -27.59
CA PHE A 463 0.20 11.72 -28.28
C PHE A 463 -0.09 11.84 -29.79
N GLY A 464 0.21 13.00 -30.35
CA GLY A 464 0.23 13.22 -31.81
C GLY A 464 1.49 12.66 -32.47
N PRO A 465 1.51 12.55 -33.81
CA PRO A 465 2.50 11.75 -34.54
C PRO A 465 3.86 12.42 -34.74
N ASP A 466 4.86 11.58 -35.04
CA ASP A 466 6.24 11.94 -35.34
C ASP A 466 6.40 12.86 -36.57
N PRO A 467 7.46 13.71 -36.61
CA PRO A 467 8.00 14.30 -37.82
C PRO A 467 9.22 13.52 -38.37
N ASP A 468 9.27 13.37 -39.70
CA ASP A 468 10.33 12.66 -40.44
C ASP A 468 11.76 13.20 -40.21
N PRO A 469 12.79 12.33 -40.23
CA PRO A 469 14.19 12.74 -40.23
C PRO A 469 14.76 12.83 -41.67
N SER A 470 14.78 14.03 -42.27
CA SER A 470 15.60 14.28 -43.47
C SER A 470 16.14 15.72 -43.56
N ALA A 471 17.30 15.84 -44.21
CA ALA A 471 18.03 17.08 -44.59
C ALA A 471 19.05 17.72 -43.60
N SER A 472 20.29 17.27 -43.73
CA SER A 472 21.41 18.10 -44.20
C SER A 472 21.77 19.44 -43.51
N GLY A 473 22.66 19.34 -42.50
CA GLY A 473 23.97 20.05 -42.47
C GLY A 473 24.08 21.58 -42.34
N PHE A 474 24.98 22.04 -41.46
CA PHE A 474 26.09 22.96 -41.84
C PHE A 474 27.21 22.98 -40.78
N LEU A 475 28.42 23.39 -41.19
CA LEU A 475 29.66 23.42 -40.37
C LEU A 475 29.84 24.69 -39.52
N ALA A 476 30.39 24.55 -38.30
CA ALA A 476 31.56 25.31 -37.80
C ALA A 476 32.03 24.72 -36.43
N LEU A 477 33.20 24.09 -36.26
CA LEU A 477 34.61 24.57 -36.19
C LEU A 477 35.04 25.28 -34.88
N CYS A 478 36.21 24.85 -34.38
CA CYS A 478 37.00 25.38 -33.23
C CYS A 478 36.46 25.10 -31.80
N ARG A 479 37.28 24.75 -30.79
CA ARG A 479 38.77 24.69 -30.72
C ARG A 479 39.23 23.71 -29.60
N MET A 480 39.94 22.63 -29.93
CA MET A 480 40.70 21.88 -28.92
C MET A 480 41.95 22.67 -28.49
N ARG A 481 42.27 22.68 -27.19
CA ARG A 481 43.50 23.27 -26.65
C ARG A 481 44.36 22.20 -25.96
N ARG A 482 45.22 21.52 -26.73
CA ARG A 482 46.37 20.80 -26.16
C ARG A 482 47.32 21.80 -25.50
N ARG A 483 47.84 21.45 -24.32
CA ARG A 483 49.12 21.95 -23.80
C ARG A 483 49.97 20.75 -23.38
N ARG A 484 51.24 20.76 -23.75
CA ARG A 484 52.29 19.82 -23.35
C ARG A 484 53.55 20.64 -23.05
N SER A 485 54.39 20.11 -22.15
CA SER A 485 55.70 20.62 -21.73
C SER A 485 55.69 22.01 -21.03
N THR A 486 56.63 22.35 -20.14
CA THR A 486 57.97 21.79 -19.78
C THR A 486 58.24 21.89 -18.26
N SER A 487 59.23 21.12 -17.75
CA SER A 487 60.06 21.34 -16.52
C SER A 487 59.33 21.54 -15.17
N ARG A 488 59.77 20.95 -14.05
CA ARG A 488 61.10 20.43 -13.66
C ARG A 488 61.00 19.00 -13.13
#